data_AF-A0A453AST0-F1
#
_entry.id   AF-A0A453AST0-F1
#
_cell.length_a   1.000
_cell.length_b   1.000
_cell.length_c   1.000
_cell.angle_alpha   90.00
_cell.angle_beta   90.00
_cell.angle_gamma   90.00
#
_symmetry.space_group_name_H-M   'P 1'
#
loop_
_entity.id
_entity.type
_entity.pdbx_description
1 polymer ?
#
loop_
_entity_poly.entity_id
_entity_poly.type
_entity_poly.pdbx_seq_one_letter_code
_entity_poly.pdbx_strand_id
1 'polypeptide(L)'
;GMDYNSDSSRAHEDSSILLLPAALSYMRHHSDGHMQCAEFLEPLANFYCEMLLGDNGFPCWKSFITRSIFEENFGDFQHESVQDMMDYFSDTLLGKSVTMLHYCLSLKEMPRKQRLEIVASLCPQSSGLLDSDVNDINPDSHKGHLKLTNKLLAKISLIRLLLSPPRRLSSNETASDRESKRVSNAKLNFISILVRTLDQILRNFPRCDGLSHSDKQQRVVRSLEYTVLKNIIELSSEIQTHLNQLKSIPFLNQFIRSSLLHRFNDHVTLKAIRCVLVVLSEGKFPADEILELILGHSHFLSSITCSEVSEYSAAFNATGSLLQPAPGILKSVDSLFTKKSEFHICIAEKRKIEMIRLLRILYDIKSRQQSNGLLNESRELSFLLLSVYGATLSETDLEIFNLMNEIESHECKTIAEMDHLWGSAAVKYR
;
A
#
# COMPACT_ATOMS: atom_id res chain seq x y z
N GLY A 1 25.58 3.68 44.92
CA GLY A 1 25.43 2.28 44.54
C GLY A 1 23.97 1.98 44.34
N MET A 2 23.50 1.92 43.10
CA MET A 2 22.20 1.35 42.68
C MET A 2 22.07 1.38 41.14
N ASP A 3 23.07 0.86 40.41
CA ASP A 3 22.96 0.61 38.95
C ASP A 3 23.22 -0.87 38.58
N TYR A 4 23.69 -1.70 39.52
CA TYR A 4 24.06 -3.10 39.24
C TYR A 4 22.86 -4.04 38.97
N ASN A 5 21.65 -3.68 39.41
CA ASN A 5 20.46 -4.53 39.23
C ASN A 5 19.73 -4.32 37.89
N SER A 6 19.83 -3.13 37.27
CA SER A 6 19.19 -2.86 35.98
C SER A 6 19.98 -3.43 34.80
N ASP A 7 21.31 -3.47 34.92
CA ASP A 7 22.18 -3.96 33.84
C ASP A 7 22.20 -5.50 33.79
N SER A 8 22.11 -6.16 34.95
CA SER A 8 22.02 -7.62 35.04
C SER A 8 20.67 -8.16 34.56
N SER A 9 19.56 -7.48 34.87
CA SER A 9 18.23 -7.86 34.36
C SER A 9 18.13 -7.66 32.84
N ARG A 10 18.68 -6.56 32.32
CA ARG A 10 18.75 -6.30 30.86
C ARG A 10 19.59 -7.33 30.13
N ALA A 11 20.76 -7.71 30.66
CA ALA A 11 21.60 -8.75 30.06
C ALA A 11 20.90 -10.11 30.00
N HIS A 12 20.08 -10.44 31.01
CA HIS A 12 19.26 -11.65 31.01
C HIS A 12 18.13 -11.59 29.96
N GLU A 13 17.43 -10.46 29.84
CA GLU A 13 16.43 -10.24 28.78
C GLU A 13 17.07 -10.34 27.38
N ASP A 14 18.22 -9.71 27.15
CA ASP A 14 18.94 -9.75 25.87
C ASP A 14 19.33 -11.19 25.50
N SER A 15 19.85 -11.95 26.48
CA SER A 15 20.18 -13.37 26.30
C SER A 15 18.95 -14.20 25.95
N SER A 16 17.81 -13.88 26.55
CA SER A 16 16.53 -14.56 26.29
C SER A 16 15.97 -14.24 24.91
N ILE A 17 16.11 -12.99 24.44
CA ILE A 17 15.74 -12.58 23.08
C ILE A 17 16.66 -13.26 22.05
N LEU A 18 17.95 -13.42 22.32
CA LEU A 18 18.86 -14.16 21.42
C LEU A 18 18.48 -15.64 21.26
N LEU A 19 17.82 -16.25 22.26
CA LEU A 19 17.29 -17.62 22.21
C LEU A 19 15.95 -17.73 21.47
N LEU A 20 15.33 -16.61 21.11
CA LEU A 20 14.03 -16.55 20.43
C LEU A 20 13.96 -17.37 19.13
N PRO A 21 14.98 -17.42 18.25
CA PRO A 21 14.93 -18.28 17.07
C PRO A 21 14.79 -19.76 17.42
N ALA A 22 15.48 -20.23 18.47
CA ALA A 22 15.38 -21.61 18.93
C ALA A 22 14.01 -21.88 19.56
N ALA A 23 13.51 -20.95 20.39
CA ALA A 23 12.19 -21.03 20.98
C ALA A 23 11.09 -21.07 19.92
N LEU A 24 11.16 -20.23 18.88
CA LEU A 24 10.20 -20.25 17.76
C LEU A 24 10.26 -21.52 16.93
N SER A 25 11.46 -22.07 16.70
CA SER A 25 11.61 -23.36 16.01
C SER A 25 10.91 -24.48 16.79
N TYR A 26 11.10 -24.49 18.12
CA TYR A 26 10.40 -25.42 19.01
C TYR A 26 8.87 -25.22 18.96
N MET A 27 8.40 -23.98 19.07
CA MET A 27 6.96 -23.66 18.99
C MET A 27 6.34 -24.10 17.65
N ARG A 28 7.01 -23.83 16.52
CA ARG A 28 6.55 -24.21 15.16
C ARG A 28 6.47 -25.73 15.00
N HIS A 29 7.48 -26.46 15.48
CA HIS A 29 7.53 -27.91 15.37
C HIS A 29 6.36 -28.60 16.09
N HIS A 30 5.92 -28.01 17.22
CA HIS A 30 4.86 -28.57 18.05
C HIS A 30 3.46 -27.98 17.76
N SER A 31 3.35 -26.88 16.99
CA SER A 31 2.06 -26.28 16.63
C SER A 31 1.34 -27.00 15.49
N ASP A 32 2.08 -27.66 14.58
CA ASP A 32 1.53 -28.23 13.34
C ASP A 32 1.04 -29.69 13.47
N GLY A 33 1.33 -30.38 14.58
CA GLY A 33 1.18 -31.84 14.65
C GLY A 33 0.30 -32.41 15.78
N HIS A 34 0.27 -31.84 16.99
CA HIS A 34 -0.36 -32.52 18.12
C HIS A 34 -0.93 -31.56 19.18
N MET A 35 -2.24 -31.67 19.42
CA MET A 35 -2.97 -31.00 20.52
C MET A 35 -2.44 -31.33 21.93
N GLN A 36 -1.56 -32.33 22.08
CA GLN A 36 -1.02 -32.77 23.36
C GLN A 36 0.15 -31.91 23.87
N CYS A 37 0.71 -31.02 23.05
CA CYS A 37 1.87 -30.20 23.44
C CYS A 37 1.50 -28.80 23.99
N ALA A 38 0.22 -28.42 24.03
CA ALA A 38 -0.20 -27.08 24.46
C ALA A 38 0.29 -26.74 25.89
N GLU A 39 0.25 -27.71 26.80
CA GLU A 39 0.72 -27.56 28.20
C GLU A 39 2.23 -27.24 28.31
N PHE A 40 3.03 -27.68 27.33
CA PHE A 40 4.48 -27.42 27.30
C PHE A 40 4.83 -26.12 26.58
N LEU A 41 3.98 -25.68 25.65
CA LEU A 41 4.18 -24.44 24.91
C LEU A 41 3.70 -23.22 25.70
N GLU A 42 2.70 -23.37 26.56
CA GLU A 42 2.11 -22.28 27.34
C GLU A 42 3.12 -21.59 28.28
N PRO A 43 3.96 -22.29 29.06
CA PRO A 43 4.96 -21.64 29.91
C PRO A 43 6.01 -20.87 29.10
N LEU A 44 6.46 -21.45 27.99
CA LEU A 44 7.43 -20.82 27.09
C LEU A 44 6.84 -19.55 26.46
N ALA A 45 5.61 -19.64 25.95
CA ALA A 45 4.89 -18.50 25.43
C ALA A 45 4.74 -17.43 26.52
N ASN A 46 4.20 -17.77 27.70
CA ASN A 46 3.99 -16.84 28.81
C ASN A 46 5.26 -16.09 29.21
N PHE A 47 6.40 -16.79 29.33
CA PHE A 47 7.69 -16.18 29.62
C PHE A 47 8.04 -15.09 28.59
N TYR A 48 7.94 -15.42 27.29
CA TYR A 48 8.19 -14.45 26.24
C TYR A 48 7.14 -13.34 26.18
N CYS A 49 5.86 -13.62 26.49
CA CYS A 49 4.82 -12.60 26.51
C CYS A 49 5.09 -11.57 27.60
N GLU A 50 5.44 -12.00 28.81
CA GLU A 50 5.77 -11.11 29.93
C GLU A 50 6.99 -10.26 29.62
N MET A 51 8.02 -10.86 29.02
CA MET A 51 9.22 -10.13 28.60
C MET A 51 8.92 -9.11 27.48
N LEU A 52 8.16 -9.51 26.44
CA LEU A 52 7.88 -8.65 25.29
C LEU A 52 6.82 -7.59 25.57
N LEU A 53 5.88 -7.82 26.48
CA LEU A 53 4.82 -6.88 26.85
C LEU A 53 5.10 -6.14 28.16
N GLY A 54 6.20 -6.45 28.85
CA GLY A 54 6.62 -5.78 30.07
C GLY A 54 7.16 -4.36 29.84
N ASP A 55 7.60 -3.74 30.93
CA ASP A 55 7.98 -2.31 30.96
C ASP A 55 9.18 -1.95 30.06
N ASN A 56 10.04 -2.93 29.75
CA ASN A 56 11.19 -2.75 28.86
C ASN A 56 10.92 -3.26 27.42
N GLY A 57 9.72 -3.77 27.14
CA GLY A 57 9.36 -4.42 25.88
C GLY A 57 8.72 -3.49 24.86
N PHE A 58 7.75 -4.02 24.11
CA PHE A 58 7.02 -3.31 23.08
C PHE A 58 6.33 -2.01 23.51
N PRO A 59 5.74 -1.89 24.73
CA PRO A 59 5.13 -0.63 25.15
C PRO A 59 6.11 0.56 25.12
N CYS A 60 7.41 0.29 25.33
CA CYS A 60 8.52 1.23 25.25
C CYS A 60 9.31 1.05 23.94
N TRP A 61 8.60 1.10 22.81
CA TRP A 61 9.13 0.78 21.47
C TRP A 61 10.51 1.37 21.19
N LYS A 62 10.70 2.67 21.40
CA LYS A 62 11.96 3.38 21.10
C LYS A 62 13.15 2.78 21.83
N SER A 63 13.05 2.58 23.15
CA SER A 63 14.13 2.00 23.95
C SER A 63 14.35 0.53 23.62
N PHE A 64 13.30 -0.19 23.23
CA PHE A 64 13.40 -1.59 22.85
C PHE A 64 14.18 -1.79 21.54
N ILE A 65 13.84 -1.04 20.48
CA ILE A 65 14.46 -1.21 19.15
C ILE A 65 15.85 -0.59 19.01
N THR A 66 16.29 0.24 19.97
CA THR A 66 17.65 0.82 19.99
C THR A 66 18.66 -0.08 20.68
N ARG A 67 18.22 -1.20 21.28
CA ARG A 67 19.14 -2.20 21.86
C ARG A 67 20.04 -2.78 20.78
N SER A 68 21.32 -2.98 21.12
CA SER A 68 22.34 -3.49 20.19
C SER A 68 22.02 -4.89 19.65
N ILE A 69 21.23 -5.69 20.37
CA ILE A 69 20.79 -7.01 19.93
C ILE A 69 19.98 -7.02 18.63
N PHE A 70 19.31 -5.90 18.29
CA PHE A 70 18.54 -5.76 17.06
C PHE A 70 19.37 -5.20 15.89
N GLU A 71 20.68 -5.03 16.08
CA GLU A 71 21.57 -4.64 14.99
C GLU A 71 21.89 -5.83 14.09
N GLU A 72 21.28 -5.83 12.91
CA GLU A 72 21.47 -6.89 11.93
C GLU A 72 22.35 -6.47 10.74
N ASN A 73 23.07 -7.46 10.23
CA ASN A 73 23.88 -7.32 9.03
C ASN A 73 23.02 -7.60 7.79
N PHE A 74 22.45 -6.53 7.25
CA PHE A 74 21.68 -6.55 5.99
C PHE A 74 22.53 -6.74 4.71
N GLY A 75 23.78 -7.22 4.83
CA GLY A 75 24.77 -7.23 3.75
C GLY A 75 24.42 -8.16 2.58
N ASP A 76 23.69 -9.24 2.86
CA ASP A 76 23.45 -10.33 1.91
C ASP A 76 22.05 -10.31 1.28
N PHE A 77 21.23 -9.30 1.57
CA PHE A 77 19.83 -9.29 1.15
C PHE A 77 19.68 -8.96 -0.35
N GLN A 78 19.22 -9.95 -1.11
CA GLN A 78 18.73 -9.78 -2.48
C GLN A 78 17.26 -10.21 -2.50
N HIS A 79 16.35 -9.33 -2.92
CA HIS A 79 14.93 -9.65 -3.04
C HIS A 79 14.48 -9.54 -4.49
N GLU A 80 13.75 -10.56 -4.92
CA GLU A 80 13.13 -10.64 -6.25
C GLU A 80 11.65 -10.26 -6.17
N SER A 81 11.01 -10.50 -5.02
CA SER A 81 9.60 -10.22 -4.77
C SER A 81 9.34 -9.48 -3.45
N VAL A 82 8.14 -8.93 -3.31
CA VAL A 82 7.65 -8.35 -2.04
C VAL A 82 7.50 -9.43 -0.97
N GLN A 83 7.19 -10.67 -1.35
CA GLN A 83 7.03 -11.77 -0.41
C GLN A 83 8.37 -12.15 0.21
N ASP A 84 9.43 -12.25 -0.60
CA ASP A 84 10.79 -12.56 -0.12
C ASP A 84 11.25 -11.53 0.92
N MET A 85 10.82 -10.28 0.74
CA MET A 85 11.11 -9.21 1.68
C MET A 85 10.36 -9.38 3.00
N MET A 86 9.08 -9.70 2.94
CA MET A 86 8.30 -9.97 4.15
C MET A 86 8.85 -11.19 4.91
N ASP A 87 9.23 -12.24 4.19
CA ASP A 87 9.82 -13.45 4.75
C ASP A 87 11.17 -13.13 5.41
N TYR A 88 12.04 -12.42 4.71
CA TYR A 88 13.32 -11.97 5.26
C TYR A 88 13.16 -11.13 6.52
N PHE A 89 12.27 -10.14 6.51
CA PHE A 89 12.03 -9.30 7.70
C PHE A 89 11.37 -10.07 8.83
N SER A 90 10.56 -11.09 8.54
CA SER A 90 9.98 -11.97 9.55
C SER A 90 11.04 -12.83 10.25
N ASP A 91 12.15 -13.13 9.58
CA ASP A 91 13.27 -13.91 10.11
C ASP A 91 14.30 -13.08 10.89
N THR A 92 14.20 -11.75 10.83
CA THR A 92 14.97 -10.85 11.71
C THR A 92 14.59 -11.08 13.17
N LEU A 93 15.46 -10.76 14.12
CA LEU A 93 15.19 -10.89 15.55
C LEU A 93 13.96 -10.07 15.97
N LEU A 94 13.77 -8.91 15.35
CA LEU A 94 12.60 -8.07 15.57
C LEU A 94 11.33 -8.70 14.99
N GLY A 95 11.38 -9.23 13.77
CA GLY A 95 10.27 -9.97 13.15
C GLY A 95 9.90 -11.24 13.92
N LYS A 96 10.90 -11.96 14.42
CA LYS A 96 10.74 -13.11 15.32
C LYS A 96 10.09 -12.69 16.64
N SER A 97 10.42 -11.52 17.18
CA SER A 97 9.79 -11.01 18.41
C SER A 97 8.29 -10.78 18.22
N VAL A 98 7.90 -10.21 17.07
CA VAL A 98 6.49 -10.07 16.70
C VAL A 98 5.83 -11.43 16.46
N THR A 99 6.53 -12.37 15.83
CA THR A 99 6.04 -13.74 15.59
C THR A 99 5.83 -14.50 16.90
N MET A 100 6.71 -14.34 17.89
CA MET A 100 6.53 -14.93 19.21
C MET A 100 5.31 -14.35 19.92
N LEU A 101 5.10 -13.03 19.80
CA LEU A 101 3.88 -12.41 20.33
C LEU A 101 2.61 -12.95 19.63
N HIS A 102 2.68 -13.30 18.34
CA HIS A 102 1.57 -13.95 17.66
C HIS A 102 1.23 -15.31 18.29
N TYR A 103 2.24 -16.12 18.62
CA TYR A 103 2.02 -17.37 19.35
C TYR A 103 1.47 -17.14 20.77
N CYS A 104 2.04 -16.20 21.50
CA CYS A 104 1.55 -15.72 22.79
C CYS A 104 0.05 -15.44 22.77
N LEU A 105 -0.38 -14.57 21.84
CA LEU A 105 -1.77 -14.17 21.70
C LEU A 105 -2.65 -15.25 21.09
N SER A 106 -2.07 -16.32 20.52
CA SER A 106 -2.83 -17.48 20.05
C SER A 106 -3.12 -18.49 21.17
N LEU A 107 -2.28 -18.52 22.20
CA LEU A 107 -2.38 -19.45 23.33
C LEU A 107 -3.06 -18.81 24.54
N LYS A 108 -2.85 -17.52 24.77
CA LYS A 108 -3.40 -16.78 25.91
C LYS A 108 -4.17 -15.55 25.45
N GLU A 109 -5.38 -15.40 25.96
CA GLU A 109 -6.18 -14.22 25.69
C GLU A 109 -5.65 -13.00 26.45
N MET A 110 -5.47 -11.90 25.72
CA MET A 110 -5.07 -10.63 26.29
C MET A 110 -6.27 -9.66 26.30
N PRO A 111 -6.59 -9.03 27.45
CA PRO A 111 -7.69 -8.09 27.56
C PRO A 111 -7.61 -6.99 26.49
N ARG A 112 -8.72 -6.71 25.81
CA ARG A 112 -8.82 -5.65 24.77
C ARG A 112 -8.31 -4.30 25.26
N LYS A 113 -8.68 -3.91 26.49
CA LYS A 113 -8.26 -2.65 27.09
C LYS A 113 -6.73 -2.53 27.16
N GLN A 114 -6.06 -3.57 27.64
CA GLN A 114 -4.60 -3.62 27.73
C GLN A 114 -3.96 -3.56 26.34
N ARG A 115 -4.53 -4.27 25.35
CA ARG A 115 -4.06 -4.18 23.95
C ARG A 115 -4.18 -2.77 23.38
N LEU A 116 -5.29 -2.09 23.63
CA LEU A 116 -5.51 -0.71 23.18
C LEU A 116 -4.59 0.30 23.88
N GLU A 117 -4.28 0.09 25.17
CA GLU A 117 -3.31 0.91 25.91
C GLU A 117 -1.90 0.77 25.30
N ILE A 118 -1.48 -0.44 24.94
CA ILE A 118 -0.19 -0.67 24.27
C ILE A 118 -0.19 -0.05 22.87
N VAL A 119 -1.28 -0.17 22.11
CA VAL A 119 -1.37 0.50 20.79
C VAL A 119 -1.27 2.02 20.94
N ALA A 120 -1.90 2.59 21.97
CA ALA A 120 -1.81 4.02 22.27
C ALA A 120 -0.39 4.45 22.66
N SER A 121 0.39 3.59 23.34
CA SER A 121 1.79 3.87 23.67
C SER A 121 2.72 3.76 22.45
N LEU A 122 2.45 2.81 21.54
CA LEU A 122 3.21 2.62 20.30
C LEU A 122 3.05 3.77 19.30
N CYS A 123 1.85 4.37 19.28
CA CYS A 123 1.48 5.45 18.37
C CYS A 123 0.66 6.53 19.10
N PRO A 124 1.31 7.46 19.82
CA PRO A 124 0.61 8.63 20.34
C PRO A 124 0.01 9.43 19.18
N GLN A 125 -1.21 9.91 19.34
CA GLN A 125 -2.10 10.41 18.27
C GLN A 125 -1.49 11.52 17.37
N SER A 126 -0.46 12.22 17.85
CA SER A 126 0.25 13.29 17.14
C SER A 126 1.50 12.85 16.38
N SER A 127 1.98 11.61 16.58
CA SER A 127 3.21 11.09 15.97
C SER A 127 2.92 10.27 14.72
N GLY A 128 3.77 10.40 13.69
CA GLY A 128 3.83 9.46 12.58
C GLY A 128 4.32 8.09 13.07
N LEU A 129 4.14 7.04 12.28
CA LEU A 129 4.72 5.72 12.60
C LEU A 129 6.25 5.74 12.51
N LEU A 130 6.73 6.65 11.66
CA LEU A 130 8.09 7.13 11.56
C LEU A 130 8.34 8.11 12.71
N ASP A 131 9.15 7.68 13.67
CA ASP A 131 9.77 8.62 14.60
C ASP A 131 10.67 9.59 13.83
N SER A 132 10.98 10.74 14.43
CA SER A 132 11.76 11.87 13.89
C SER A 132 13.07 11.48 13.16
N ASP A 133 13.56 10.26 13.38
CA ASP A 133 14.77 9.64 12.84
C ASP A 133 14.81 9.50 11.30
N VAL A 134 13.70 9.75 10.57
CA VAL A 134 13.75 9.71 9.08
C VAL A 134 14.64 10.80 8.51
N ASN A 135 14.80 11.91 9.24
CA ASN A 135 15.73 12.97 8.87
C ASN A 135 17.20 12.61 9.17
N ASP A 136 17.44 11.60 10.01
CA ASP A 136 18.79 11.15 10.41
C ASP A 136 19.30 9.96 9.57
N ILE A 137 18.42 9.34 8.77
CA ILE A 137 18.85 8.31 7.83
C ILE A 137 19.49 9.00 6.64
N ASN A 138 20.80 8.82 6.47
CA ASN A 138 21.48 9.23 5.25
C ASN A 138 20.74 8.58 4.05
N PRO A 139 20.08 9.39 3.20
CA PRO A 139 19.21 8.91 2.10
C PRO A 139 19.99 8.13 1.03
N ASP A 140 21.31 8.06 1.13
CA ASP A 140 22.16 7.32 0.21
C ASP A 140 22.61 5.95 0.74
N SER A 141 22.28 5.57 1.99
CA SER A 141 22.74 4.30 2.57
C SER A 141 21.72 3.16 2.41
N HIS A 142 22.03 2.14 1.60
CA HIS A 142 21.16 0.96 1.42
C HIS A 142 20.84 0.25 2.76
N LYS A 143 21.84 0.15 3.66
CA LYS A 143 21.68 -0.39 5.02
C LYS A 143 20.68 0.42 5.86
N GLY A 144 20.66 1.75 5.73
CA GLY A 144 19.71 2.61 6.42
C GLY A 144 18.26 2.34 6.00
N HIS A 145 18.02 2.14 4.71
CA HIS A 145 16.69 1.81 4.17
C HIS A 145 16.18 0.46 4.68
N LEU A 146 17.04 -0.56 4.72
CA LEU A 146 16.67 -1.88 5.23
C LEU A 146 16.40 -1.85 6.73
N LYS A 147 17.21 -1.13 7.52
CA LYS A 147 16.97 -0.94 8.96
C LYS A 147 15.64 -0.22 9.22
N LEU A 148 15.35 0.84 8.46
CA LEU A 148 14.08 1.56 8.54
C LEU A 148 12.90 0.66 8.18
N THR A 149 13.03 -0.07 7.08
CA THR A 149 11.98 -0.97 6.58
C THR A 149 11.69 -2.07 7.59
N ASN A 150 12.72 -2.72 8.16
CA ASN A 150 12.53 -3.73 9.19
C ASN A 150 11.76 -3.18 10.39
N LYS A 151 12.19 -2.03 10.92
CA LYS A 151 11.55 -1.37 12.07
C LYS A 151 10.09 -1.02 11.76
N LEU A 152 9.81 -0.46 10.58
CA LEU A 152 8.46 -0.06 10.19
C LEU A 152 7.54 -1.27 10.02
N LEU A 153 8.00 -2.30 9.31
CA LEU A 153 7.23 -3.52 9.07
C LEU A 153 6.93 -4.26 10.37
N ALA A 154 7.91 -4.37 11.26
CA ALA A 154 7.68 -4.96 12.57
C ALA A 154 6.66 -4.15 13.40
N LYS A 155 6.76 -2.82 13.40
CA LYS A 155 5.81 -1.95 14.12
C LYS A 155 4.39 -2.07 13.55
N ILE A 156 4.24 -2.06 12.22
CA ILE A 156 2.94 -2.25 11.56
C ILE A 156 2.37 -3.63 11.91
N SER A 157 3.18 -4.68 11.83
CA SER A 157 2.77 -6.06 12.12
C SER A 157 2.36 -6.22 13.59
N LEU A 158 3.10 -5.61 14.51
CA LEU A 158 2.78 -5.59 15.94
C LEU A 158 1.44 -4.90 16.22
N ILE A 159 1.26 -3.68 15.71
CA ILE A 159 0.00 -2.94 15.92
C ILE A 159 -1.18 -3.70 15.31
N ARG A 160 -1.00 -4.27 14.12
CA ARG A 160 -2.02 -5.08 13.48
C ARG A 160 -2.38 -6.32 14.30
N LEU A 161 -1.39 -7.01 14.84
CA LEU A 161 -1.58 -8.17 15.71
C LEU A 161 -2.37 -7.80 16.98
N LEU A 162 -2.09 -6.64 17.58
CA LEU A 162 -2.80 -6.15 18.77
C LEU A 162 -4.25 -5.74 18.46
N LEU A 163 -4.50 -5.12 17.29
CA LEU A 163 -5.82 -4.68 16.85
C LEU A 163 -6.71 -5.83 16.32
N SER A 164 -6.10 -6.85 15.73
CA SER A 164 -6.76 -8.01 15.08
C SER A 164 -6.01 -9.30 15.44
N PRO A 165 -6.15 -9.83 16.67
CA PRO A 165 -5.47 -11.04 17.10
C PRO A 165 -6.01 -12.30 16.40
N PRO A 166 -5.22 -13.38 16.33
CA PRO A 166 -5.60 -14.63 15.66
C PRO A 166 -6.87 -15.28 16.25
N ARG A 167 -7.70 -15.83 15.36
CA ARG A 167 -9.11 -16.20 15.61
C ARG A 167 -9.38 -17.28 16.67
N ARG A 168 -8.38 -18.01 17.18
CA ARG A 168 -8.62 -19.12 18.14
C ARG A 168 -9.33 -18.68 19.44
N LEU A 169 -9.32 -17.38 19.75
CA LEU A 169 -9.88 -16.80 20.97
C LEU A 169 -11.12 -15.92 20.74
N SER A 170 -11.49 -15.64 19.49
CA SER A 170 -12.56 -14.66 19.18
C SER A 170 -13.99 -15.21 19.31
N SER A 171 -14.18 -16.47 19.71
CA SER A 171 -15.50 -17.11 19.70
C SER A 171 -16.37 -16.83 20.94
N ASN A 172 -15.81 -16.34 22.05
CA ASN A 172 -16.54 -16.27 23.33
C ASN A 172 -16.82 -14.86 23.87
N GLU A 173 -16.27 -13.79 23.28
CA GLU A 173 -16.61 -12.44 23.71
C GLU A 173 -17.87 -11.95 22.98
N THR A 174 -19.03 -12.03 23.64
CA THR A 174 -20.16 -11.14 23.38
C THR A 174 -19.71 -9.71 23.71
N ALA A 175 -18.93 -9.11 22.82
CA ALA A 175 -18.40 -7.78 23.01
C ALA A 175 -19.56 -6.78 23.00
N SER A 176 -19.64 -5.96 24.04
CA SER A 176 -20.56 -4.81 24.05
C SER A 176 -20.29 -3.93 22.82
N ASP A 177 -21.34 -3.40 22.20
CA ASP A 177 -21.27 -2.47 21.07
C ASP A 177 -20.34 -1.27 21.31
N ARG A 178 -20.16 -0.87 22.57
CA ARG A 178 -19.23 0.21 22.93
C ARG A 178 -17.77 -0.20 22.74
N GLU A 179 -17.43 -1.44 23.06
CA GLU A 179 -16.07 -1.95 22.99
C GLU A 179 -15.68 -2.31 21.55
N SER A 180 -16.62 -2.84 20.75
CA SER A 180 -16.42 -3.02 19.31
C SER A 180 -16.18 -1.68 18.60
N LYS A 181 -16.94 -0.64 18.96
CA LYS A 181 -16.74 0.72 18.43
C LYS A 181 -15.38 1.32 18.80
N ARG A 182 -14.88 1.07 20.02
CA ARG A 182 -13.53 1.51 20.43
C ARG A 182 -12.43 0.86 19.59
N VAL A 183 -12.53 -0.43 19.34
CA VAL A 183 -11.58 -1.16 18.48
C VAL A 183 -11.64 -0.62 17.05
N SER A 184 -12.83 -0.39 16.50
CA SER A 184 -13.00 0.21 15.17
C SER A 184 -12.40 1.62 15.09
N ASN A 185 -12.57 2.44 16.13
CA ASN A 185 -11.93 3.75 16.22
C ASN A 185 -10.40 3.65 16.28
N ALA A 186 -9.85 2.67 17.02
CA ALA A 186 -8.41 2.44 17.09
C ALA A 186 -7.84 2.00 15.72
N LYS A 187 -8.54 1.13 15.00
CA LYS A 187 -8.21 0.75 13.62
C LYS A 187 -8.28 1.94 12.67
N LEU A 188 -9.30 2.79 12.78
CA LEU A 188 -9.42 4.03 11.98
C LEU A 188 -8.26 5.01 12.25
N ASN A 189 -7.90 5.19 13.52
CA ASN A 189 -6.74 6.00 13.91
C ASN A 189 -5.45 5.42 13.32
N PHE A 190 -5.31 4.09 13.33
CA PHE A 190 -4.16 3.41 12.75
C PHE A 190 -4.09 3.58 11.23
N ILE A 191 -5.21 3.46 10.50
CA ILE A 191 -5.27 3.79 9.06
C ILE A 191 -4.80 5.23 8.82
N SER A 192 -5.26 6.17 9.64
CA SER A 192 -4.86 7.58 9.52
C SER A 192 -3.36 7.80 9.75
N ILE A 193 -2.75 7.02 10.67
CA ILE A 193 -1.30 7.02 10.89
C ILE A 193 -0.55 6.40 9.69
N LEU A 194 -1.07 5.30 9.12
CA LEU A 194 -0.50 4.67 7.93
C LEU A 194 -0.53 5.62 6.72
N VAL A 195 -1.62 6.35 6.51
CA VAL A 195 -1.73 7.35 5.44
C VAL A 195 -0.72 8.49 5.61
N ARG A 196 -0.56 9.03 6.83
CA ARG A 196 0.48 10.02 7.14
C ARG A 196 1.89 9.48 6.91
N THR A 197 2.12 8.22 7.29
CA THR A 197 3.40 7.53 7.09
C THR A 197 3.71 7.33 5.62
N LEU A 198 2.70 6.94 4.82
CA LEU A 198 2.82 6.82 3.38
C LEU A 198 3.18 8.17 2.76
N ASP A 199 2.46 9.25 3.10
CA ASP A 199 2.77 10.60 2.61
C ASP A 199 4.24 11.00 2.89
N GLN A 200 4.74 10.70 4.09
CA GLN A 200 6.13 10.95 4.46
C GLN A 200 7.13 10.10 3.64
N ILE A 201 6.84 8.82 3.40
CA ILE A 201 7.65 7.96 2.52
C ILE A 201 7.66 8.54 1.10
N LEU A 202 6.51 8.94 0.58
CA LEU A 202 6.37 9.47 -0.78
C LEU A 202 7.12 10.79 -0.98
N ARG A 203 7.14 11.66 0.03
CA ARG A 203 7.91 12.92 0.03
C ARG A 203 9.41 12.70 0.12
N ASN A 204 9.85 11.79 0.98
CA ASN A 204 11.28 11.58 1.27
C ASN A 204 11.98 10.72 0.21
N PHE A 205 11.21 9.91 -0.52
CA PHE A 205 11.72 9.04 -1.59
C PHE A 205 10.99 9.33 -2.92
N PRO A 206 11.26 10.48 -3.56
CA PRO A 206 10.66 10.79 -4.86
C PRO A 206 11.12 9.79 -5.93
N ARG A 207 10.22 9.40 -6.85
CA ARG A 207 10.61 8.62 -8.02
C ARG A 207 11.28 9.57 -9.01
N CYS A 208 12.60 9.44 -9.17
CA CYS A 208 13.27 9.95 -10.36
C CYS A 208 13.07 8.94 -11.50
N ASP A 209 12.44 9.36 -12.60
CA ASP A 209 12.41 8.62 -13.86
C ASP A 209 13.80 8.62 -14.56
N GLY A 210 14.80 9.25 -13.94
CA GLY A 210 16.21 9.22 -14.31
C GLY A 210 17.00 8.15 -13.53
N LEU A 211 17.89 7.47 -14.26
CA LEU A 211 18.72 6.29 -13.94
C LEU A 211 19.67 6.37 -12.71
N SER A 212 19.44 7.23 -11.70
CA SER A 212 20.50 7.57 -10.72
C SER A 212 20.36 7.02 -9.31
N HIS A 213 19.29 6.30 -8.95
CA HIS A 213 19.24 5.60 -7.66
C HIS A 213 19.50 4.12 -7.85
N SER A 214 20.33 3.52 -7.00
CA SER A 214 20.60 2.08 -7.08
C SER A 214 19.27 1.32 -7.09
N ASP A 215 19.04 0.51 -8.12
CA ASP A 215 17.79 -0.25 -8.31
C ASP A 215 17.36 -0.99 -7.03
N LYS A 216 18.32 -1.39 -6.19
CA LYS A 216 18.11 -2.07 -4.93
C LYS A 216 17.42 -1.21 -3.86
N GLN A 217 17.81 0.05 -3.67
CA GLN A 217 17.18 0.94 -2.68
C GLN A 217 15.73 1.25 -3.05
N GLN A 218 15.48 1.54 -4.33
CA GLN A 218 14.15 1.86 -4.80
C GLN A 218 13.19 0.68 -4.67
N ARG A 219 13.67 -0.56 -4.86
CA ARG A 219 12.85 -1.78 -4.64
C ARG A 219 12.45 -1.97 -3.17
N VAL A 220 13.34 -1.69 -2.22
CA VAL A 220 13.03 -1.74 -0.78
C VAL A 220 11.91 -0.75 -0.46
N VAL A 221 12.03 0.50 -0.91
CA VAL A 221 11.01 1.53 -0.68
C VAL A 221 9.69 1.16 -1.35
N ARG A 222 9.71 0.66 -2.60
CA ARG A 222 8.49 0.22 -3.31
C ARG A 222 7.74 -0.90 -2.58
N SER A 223 8.48 -1.86 -2.05
CA SER A 223 7.88 -2.96 -1.29
C SER A 223 7.31 -2.47 0.04
N LEU A 224 7.96 -1.49 0.68
CA LEU A 224 7.43 -0.82 1.85
C LEU A 224 6.14 -0.04 1.54
N GLU A 225 6.13 0.76 0.46
CA GLU A 225 4.93 1.45 -0.05
C GLU A 225 3.79 0.44 -0.25
N TYR A 226 4.06 -0.67 -0.94
CA TYR A 226 3.08 -1.73 -1.18
C TYR A 226 2.54 -2.32 0.12
N THR A 227 3.39 -2.64 1.10
CA THR A 227 2.93 -3.23 2.36
C THR A 227 2.08 -2.24 3.16
N VAL A 228 2.42 -0.96 3.17
CA VAL A 228 1.58 0.08 3.81
C VAL A 228 0.22 0.18 3.12
N LEU A 229 0.19 0.23 1.77
CA LEU A 229 -1.04 0.25 0.98
C LEU A 229 -1.92 -0.99 1.25
N LYS A 230 -1.32 -2.18 1.27
CA LYS A 230 -2.01 -3.44 1.57
C LYS A 230 -2.69 -3.39 2.95
N ASN A 231 -1.98 -2.91 3.97
CA ASN A 231 -2.54 -2.76 5.32
C ASN A 231 -3.69 -1.75 5.37
N ILE A 232 -3.61 -0.63 4.63
CA ILE A 232 -4.71 0.35 4.54
C ILE A 232 -5.96 -0.31 3.95
N ILE A 233 -5.82 -1.06 2.85
CA ILE A 233 -6.95 -1.75 2.19
C ILE A 233 -7.58 -2.79 3.11
N GLU A 234 -6.75 -3.67 3.70
CA GLU A 234 -7.22 -4.77 4.54
C GLU A 234 -7.91 -4.24 5.81
N LEU A 235 -7.33 -3.23 6.47
CA LEU A 235 -7.97 -2.59 7.62
C LEU A 235 -9.27 -1.89 7.24
N SER A 236 -9.32 -1.18 6.10
CA SER A 236 -10.55 -0.54 5.63
C SER A 236 -11.65 -1.56 5.40
N SER A 237 -11.31 -2.73 4.84
CA SER A 237 -12.25 -3.84 4.66
C SER A 237 -12.72 -4.42 6.00
N GLU A 238 -11.84 -4.54 7.01
CA GLU A 238 -12.19 -5.04 8.33
C GLU A 238 -13.17 -4.14 9.09
N ILE A 239 -13.11 -2.82 8.90
CA ILE A 239 -13.98 -1.84 9.58
C ILE A 239 -15.01 -1.18 8.65
N GLN A 240 -15.28 -1.79 7.50
CA GLN A 240 -16.16 -1.26 6.46
C GLN A 240 -17.51 -0.76 7.00
N THR A 241 -18.18 -1.59 7.81
CA THR A 241 -19.49 -1.24 8.39
C THR A 241 -19.43 -0.01 9.27
N HIS A 242 -18.34 0.17 10.02
CA HIS A 242 -18.11 1.34 10.84
C HIS A 242 -17.81 2.58 9.98
N LEU A 243 -17.00 2.43 8.93
CA LEU A 243 -16.66 3.52 8.00
C LEU A 243 -17.90 4.04 7.26
N ASN A 244 -18.79 3.15 6.80
CA ASN A 244 -20.00 3.53 6.07
C ASN A 244 -21.00 4.31 6.95
N GLN A 245 -20.94 4.13 8.27
CA GLN A 245 -21.77 4.88 9.24
C GLN A 245 -21.24 6.29 9.55
N LEU A 246 -19.98 6.58 9.24
CA LEU A 246 -19.39 7.88 9.53
C LEU A 246 -19.92 8.95 8.58
N LYS A 247 -20.05 10.18 9.08
CA LYS A 247 -20.45 11.34 8.26
C LYS A 247 -19.39 11.75 7.25
N SER A 248 -18.12 11.53 7.60
CA SER A 248 -16.95 11.79 6.77
C SER A 248 -15.84 10.82 7.14
N ILE A 249 -15.00 10.49 6.18
CA ILE A 249 -13.91 9.52 6.34
C ILE A 249 -12.60 10.30 6.50
N PRO A 250 -12.03 10.41 7.72
CA PRO A 250 -10.98 11.38 8.01
C PRO A 250 -9.69 11.23 7.19
N PHE A 251 -9.33 9.99 6.81
CA PHE A 251 -8.08 9.71 6.11
C PHE A 251 -8.20 9.78 4.58
N LEU A 252 -9.42 9.70 4.02
CA LEU A 252 -9.64 9.43 2.59
C LEU A 252 -9.11 10.57 1.71
N ASN A 253 -9.47 11.81 2.03
CA ASN A 253 -9.04 12.98 1.25
C ASN A 253 -7.52 13.15 1.29
N GLN A 254 -6.89 12.94 2.45
CA GLN A 254 -5.43 13.00 2.56
C GLN A 254 -4.77 11.89 1.74
N PHE A 255 -5.29 10.67 1.83
CA PHE A 255 -4.78 9.50 1.12
C PHE A 255 -4.81 9.70 -0.40
N ILE A 256 -5.95 10.14 -0.93
CA ILE A 256 -6.14 10.36 -2.37
C ILE A 256 -5.24 11.51 -2.85
N ARG A 257 -5.27 12.67 -2.18
CA ARG A 257 -4.48 13.84 -2.60
C ARG A 257 -2.98 13.57 -2.59
N SER A 258 -2.47 12.95 -1.53
CA SER A 258 -1.05 12.59 -1.43
C SER A 258 -0.64 11.57 -2.50
N SER A 259 -1.46 10.54 -2.70
CA SER A 259 -1.23 9.49 -3.69
C SER A 259 -1.23 10.03 -5.11
N LEU A 260 -2.20 10.87 -5.47
CA LEU A 260 -2.25 11.50 -6.79
C LEU A 260 -1.09 12.47 -6.98
N LEU A 261 -0.74 13.28 -5.97
CA LEU A 261 0.37 14.24 -6.06
C LEU A 261 1.73 13.56 -6.33
N HIS A 262 2.03 12.45 -5.64
CA HIS A 262 3.38 11.85 -5.65
C HIS A 262 3.49 10.58 -6.49
N ARG A 263 2.38 9.91 -6.83
CA ARG A 263 2.35 8.57 -7.45
C ARG A 263 1.21 8.39 -8.46
N PHE A 264 0.75 9.46 -9.11
CA PHE A 264 -0.31 9.38 -10.14
C PHE A 264 -0.07 8.29 -11.20
N ASN A 265 1.18 8.13 -11.64
CA ASN A 265 1.58 7.20 -12.68
C ASN A 265 1.78 5.74 -12.18
N ASP A 266 1.53 5.46 -10.90
CA ASP A 266 1.74 4.13 -10.33
C ASP A 266 0.43 3.31 -10.28
N HIS A 267 0.36 2.26 -11.10
CA HIS A 267 -0.81 1.39 -11.18
C HIS A 267 -1.15 0.71 -9.84
N VAL A 268 -0.17 0.44 -8.99
CA VAL A 268 -0.38 -0.15 -7.65
C VAL A 268 -1.11 0.84 -6.73
N THR A 269 -0.69 2.11 -6.74
CA THR A 269 -1.34 3.17 -5.96
C THR A 269 -2.76 3.44 -6.47
N LEU A 270 -2.96 3.53 -7.79
CA LEU A 270 -4.30 3.69 -8.38
C LEU A 270 -5.22 2.53 -8.01
N LYS A 271 -4.73 1.29 -8.09
CA LYS A 271 -5.45 0.10 -7.66
C LYS A 271 -5.79 0.15 -6.16
N ALA A 272 -4.89 0.65 -5.32
CA ALA A 272 -5.15 0.78 -3.89
C ALA A 272 -6.26 1.82 -3.59
N ILE A 273 -6.24 2.97 -4.27
CA ILE A 273 -7.34 3.96 -4.20
C ILE A 273 -8.65 3.29 -4.61
N ARG A 274 -8.65 2.60 -5.76
CA ARG A 274 -9.81 1.89 -6.27
C ARG A 274 -10.36 0.88 -5.25
N CYS A 275 -9.50 0.03 -4.68
CA CYS A 275 -9.90 -0.95 -3.67
C CYS A 275 -10.54 -0.29 -2.43
N VAL A 276 -9.96 0.81 -1.93
CA VAL A 276 -10.52 1.54 -0.79
C VAL A 276 -11.89 2.14 -1.14
N LEU A 277 -12.04 2.75 -2.32
CA LEU A 277 -13.32 3.31 -2.76
C LEU A 277 -14.41 2.24 -2.94
N VAL A 278 -14.06 1.07 -3.45
CA VAL A 278 -15.00 -0.08 -3.56
C VAL A 278 -15.49 -0.52 -2.19
N VAL A 279 -14.57 -0.67 -1.22
CA VAL A 279 -14.93 -1.00 0.16
C VAL A 279 -15.87 0.05 0.74
N LEU A 280 -15.65 1.32 0.41
CA LEU A 280 -16.42 2.46 0.92
C LEU A 280 -17.65 2.80 0.08
N SER A 281 -18.03 2.00 -0.92
CA SER A 281 -19.07 2.35 -1.91
C SER A 281 -20.44 2.71 -1.32
N GLU A 282 -20.79 2.18 -0.14
CA GLU A 282 -22.03 2.52 0.57
C GLU A 282 -21.89 3.73 1.51
N GLY A 283 -20.66 4.18 1.75
CA GLY A 283 -20.33 5.30 2.60
C GLY A 283 -20.58 6.66 1.93
N LYS A 284 -20.61 7.71 2.76
CA LYS A 284 -20.76 9.09 2.28
C LYS A 284 -19.40 9.76 2.16
N PHE A 285 -18.94 9.94 0.92
CA PHE A 285 -17.74 10.71 0.60
C PHE A 285 -17.92 11.45 -0.72
N PRO A 286 -17.22 12.59 -0.93
CA PRO A 286 -17.41 13.43 -2.11
C PRO A 286 -16.73 12.81 -3.34
N ALA A 287 -17.49 12.01 -4.11
CA ALA A 287 -16.98 11.38 -5.33
C ALA A 287 -16.63 12.42 -6.41
N ASP A 288 -17.40 13.52 -6.50
CA ASP A 288 -17.17 14.61 -7.46
C ASP A 288 -15.81 15.27 -7.25
N GLU A 289 -15.46 15.62 -6.00
CA GLU A 289 -14.15 16.22 -5.70
C GLU A 289 -12.99 15.29 -6.09
N ILE A 290 -13.16 13.97 -5.95
CA ILE A 290 -12.15 12.98 -6.32
C ILE A 290 -12.04 12.89 -7.85
N LEU A 291 -13.16 12.93 -8.56
CA LEU A 291 -13.19 12.95 -10.02
C LEU A 291 -12.49 14.20 -10.56
N GLU A 292 -12.84 15.39 -10.07
CA GLU A 292 -12.22 16.65 -10.44
C GLU A 292 -10.70 16.62 -10.20
N LEU A 293 -10.25 16.05 -9.07
CA LEU A 293 -8.83 15.90 -8.77
C LEU A 293 -8.08 14.99 -9.76
N ILE A 294 -8.74 13.94 -10.27
CA ILE A 294 -8.15 13.02 -11.25
C ILE A 294 -8.15 13.66 -12.64
N LEU A 295 -9.27 14.22 -13.07
CA LEU A 295 -9.44 14.82 -14.39
C LEU A 295 -8.57 16.07 -14.57
N GLY A 296 -8.43 16.88 -13.51
CA GLY A 296 -7.58 18.08 -13.49
C GLY A 296 -6.08 17.79 -13.37
N HIS A 297 -5.66 16.54 -13.23
CA HIS A 297 -4.26 16.20 -13.06
C HIS A 297 -3.48 16.31 -14.37
N SER A 298 -2.30 16.96 -14.34
CA SER A 298 -1.48 17.22 -15.54
C SER A 298 -1.07 15.95 -16.31
N HIS A 299 -0.92 14.83 -15.61
CA HIS A 299 -0.57 13.53 -16.20
C HIS A 299 -1.78 12.66 -16.57
N PHE A 300 -3.01 13.16 -16.43
CA PHE A 300 -4.23 12.41 -16.72
C PHE A 300 -4.32 12.01 -18.19
N LEU A 301 -4.23 12.98 -19.10
CA LEU A 301 -4.33 12.75 -20.54
C LEU A 301 -3.27 11.75 -21.01
N SER A 302 -2.00 11.97 -20.64
CA SER A 302 -0.92 11.06 -21.02
C SER A 302 -1.07 9.66 -20.45
N SER A 303 -1.68 9.50 -19.27
CA SER A 303 -1.92 8.17 -18.67
C SER A 303 -2.99 7.36 -19.41
N ILE A 304 -3.94 8.01 -20.08
CA ILE A 304 -5.02 7.35 -20.82
C ILE A 304 -4.64 7.18 -22.30
N THR A 305 -3.97 8.16 -22.90
CA THR A 305 -3.61 8.14 -24.33
C THR A 305 -2.36 7.33 -24.64
N CYS A 306 -1.62 6.84 -23.64
CA CYS A 306 -0.51 5.90 -23.85
C CYS A 306 -1.02 4.59 -24.49
N SER A 307 -1.09 4.57 -25.81
CA SER A 307 -1.39 3.40 -26.64
C SER A 307 -0.25 3.21 -27.64
N GLU A 308 0.48 2.11 -27.47
CA GLU A 308 1.28 1.33 -28.46
C GLU A 308 2.35 2.00 -29.33
N VAL A 309 2.42 3.33 -29.45
CA VAL A 309 3.45 3.99 -30.24
C VAL A 309 4.44 4.64 -29.31
N SER A 310 5.63 4.05 -29.26
CA SER A 310 6.86 4.66 -28.80
C SER A 310 6.97 6.11 -29.29
N GLU A 311 6.59 7.07 -28.45
CA GLU A 311 7.04 8.45 -28.54
C GLU A 311 8.51 8.51 -28.08
N TYR A 312 9.40 7.86 -28.82
CA TYR A 312 10.81 8.23 -28.84
C TYR A 312 11.02 9.10 -30.06
N SER A 313 10.98 10.42 -29.84
CA SER A 313 11.80 11.43 -30.52
C SER A 313 12.39 11.01 -31.87
N ALA A 314 11.60 11.11 -32.94
CA ALA A 314 12.16 11.59 -34.19
C ALA A 314 11.98 13.10 -34.15
N ALA A 315 13.11 13.80 -33.97
CA ALA A 315 13.20 15.24 -34.02
C ALA A 315 12.26 15.81 -35.09
N PHE A 316 11.39 16.73 -34.66
CA PHE A 316 10.81 17.73 -35.53
C PHE A 316 11.96 18.58 -36.11
N ASN A 317 12.64 18.04 -37.13
CA ASN A 317 13.42 18.86 -38.03
C ASN A 317 12.42 19.61 -38.90
N ALA A 318 12.09 20.80 -38.44
CA ALA A 318 11.48 21.84 -39.23
C ALA A 318 12.43 22.22 -40.38
N THR A 319 12.40 21.50 -41.50
CA THR A 319 12.79 22.01 -42.83
C THR A 319 12.42 20.99 -43.90
N GLY A 320 11.67 21.42 -44.91
CA GLY A 320 11.40 20.60 -46.08
C GLY A 320 12.69 20.21 -46.80
N SER A 321 12.87 18.90 -47.04
CA SER A 321 13.77 18.38 -48.06
C SER A 321 13.46 16.90 -48.34
N LEU A 322 13.23 16.64 -49.63
CA LEU A 322 13.28 15.39 -50.39
C LEU A 322 13.74 14.09 -49.70
N LEU A 323 12.89 13.06 -49.85
CA LEU A 323 13.18 11.62 -49.99
C LEU A 323 14.55 11.15 -49.46
N GLN A 324 14.59 10.72 -48.19
CA GLN A 324 15.67 9.85 -47.71
C GLN A 324 15.25 8.37 -47.79
N PRO A 325 16.18 7.47 -48.19
CA PRO A 325 15.88 6.05 -48.36
C PRO A 325 15.63 5.36 -47.01
N ALA A 326 14.67 4.43 -47.00
CA ALA A 326 14.28 3.66 -45.82
C ALA A 326 15.47 2.88 -45.21
N PRO A 327 15.66 2.90 -43.88
CA PRO A 327 16.64 2.03 -43.23
C PRO A 327 16.21 0.57 -43.41
N GLY A 328 17.13 -0.28 -43.87
CA GLY A 328 16.87 -1.69 -44.16
C GLY A 328 16.46 -2.51 -42.92
N ILE A 329 15.56 -3.47 -43.16
CA ILE A 329 14.84 -4.34 -42.20
C ILE A 329 15.74 -5.18 -41.25
N LEU A 330 17.08 -5.14 -41.39
CA LEU A 330 18.00 -6.07 -40.70
C LEU A 330 19.12 -5.40 -39.90
N LYS A 331 18.95 -4.19 -39.37
CA LYS A 331 19.93 -3.57 -38.47
C LYS A 331 19.30 -2.81 -37.30
N SER A 332 18.87 -3.55 -36.27
CA SER A 332 18.94 -3.13 -34.85
C SER A 332 18.13 -4.06 -33.93
N VAL A 333 18.49 -5.35 -33.86
CA VAL A 333 18.02 -6.20 -32.76
C VAL A 333 18.99 -6.03 -31.59
N ASP A 334 18.87 -4.92 -30.88
CA ASP A 334 19.38 -4.84 -29.51
C ASP A 334 18.34 -5.50 -28.59
N SER A 335 18.61 -6.75 -28.21
CA SER A 335 17.72 -7.56 -27.35
C SER A 335 17.51 -6.97 -25.95
N LEU A 336 18.34 -6.00 -25.54
CA LEU A 336 18.21 -5.29 -24.27
C LEU A 336 17.18 -4.15 -24.35
N PHE A 337 17.04 -3.52 -25.52
CA PHE A 337 16.08 -2.44 -25.75
C PHE A 337 14.66 -2.96 -25.94
N THR A 338 14.49 -4.11 -26.60
CA THR A 338 13.19 -4.78 -26.80
C THR A 338 12.55 -5.23 -25.48
N LYS A 339 13.34 -5.80 -24.56
CA LYS A 339 12.83 -6.14 -23.20
C LYS A 339 12.42 -4.91 -22.39
N LYS A 340 13.16 -3.81 -22.52
CA LYS A 340 12.86 -2.56 -21.80
C LYS A 340 11.61 -1.89 -22.37
N SER A 341 11.43 -1.86 -23.70
CA SER A 341 10.23 -1.34 -24.34
C SER A 341 8.99 -2.17 -24.02
N GLU A 342 9.07 -3.50 -24.06
CA GLU A 342 7.96 -4.39 -23.68
C GLU A 342 7.52 -4.20 -22.21
N PHE A 343 8.48 -4.03 -21.30
CA PHE A 343 8.19 -3.77 -19.89
C PHE A 343 7.51 -2.41 -19.67
N HIS A 344 7.96 -1.36 -20.35
CA HIS A 344 7.34 -0.03 -20.29
C HIS A 344 5.93 -0.02 -20.92
N ILE A 345 5.72 -0.76 -22.02
CA ILE A 345 4.40 -0.95 -22.66
C ILE A 345 3.46 -1.66 -21.69
N CYS A 346 3.90 -2.76 -21.06
CA CYS A 346 3.10 -3.50 -20.07
C CYS A 346 2.74 -2.64 -18.85
N ILE A 347 3.64 -1.76 -18.40
CA ILE A 347 3.36 -0.85 -17.28
C ILE A 347 2.37 0.25 -17.68
N ALA A 348 2.52 0.82 -18.89
CA ALA A 348 1.62 1.85 -19.39
C ALA A 348 0.19 1.29 -19.58
N GLU A 349 0.08 0.08 -20.12
CA GLU A 349 -1.21 -0.62 -20.27
C GLU A 349 -1.85 -0.92 -18.90
N LYS A 350 -1.08 -1.45 -17.94
CA LYS A 350 -1.54 -1.67 -16.55
C LYS A 350 -1.99 -0.37 -15.86
N ARG A 351 -1.34 0.75 -16.16
CA ARG A 351 -1.75 2.07 -15.65
C ARG A 351 -3.07 2.51 -16.29
N LYS A 352 -3.16 2.41 -17.62
CA LYS A 352 -4.35 2.79 -18.41
C LYS A 352 -5.58 2.04 -17.92
N ILE A 353 -5.50 0.72 -17.80
CA ILE A 353 -6.64 -0.10 -17.33
C ILE A 353 -7.05 0.23 -15.89
N GLU A 354 -6.11 0.41 -14.96
CA GLU A 354 -6.46 0.75 -13.57
C GLU A 354 -7.04 2.16 -13.46
N MET A 355 -6.62 3.10 -14.30
CA MET A 355 -7.22 4.43 -14.39
C MET A 355 -8.67 4.36 -14.88
N ILE A 356 -8.93 3.61 -15.95
CA ILE A 356 -10.30 3.42 -16.50
C ILE A 356 -11.20 2.76 -15.46
N ARG A 357 -10.71 1.71 -14.77
CA ARG A 357 -11.45 1.04 -13.69
C ARG A 357 -11.74 1.96 -12.52
N LEU A 358 -10.81 2.83 -12.16
CA LEU A 358 -11.00 3.81 -11.09
C LEU A 358 -12.10 4.82 -11.48
N LEU A 359 -12.05 5.35 -12.71
CA LEU A 359 -13.08 6.25 -13.22
C LEU A 359 -14.45 5.59 -13.20
N ARG A 360 -14.55 4.34 -13.66
CA ARG A 360 -15.80 3.56 -13.64
C ARG A 360 -16.44 3.47 -12.27
N ILE A 361 -15.67 3.10 -11.26
CA ILE A 361 -16.17 3.02 -9.87
C ILE A 361 -16.60 4.40 -9.36
N LEU A 362 -15.87 5.46 -9.70
CA LEU A 362 -16.24 6.82 -9.29
C LEU A 362 -17.54 7.28 -9.95
N TYR A 363 -17.76 6.99 -11.24
CA TYR A 363 -19.00 7.29 -11.95
C TYR A 363 -20.21 6.48 -11.42
N ASP A 364 -20.03 5.19 -11.09
CA ASP A 364 -21.07 4.39 -10.42
C ASP A 364 -21.42 4.95 -9.03
N ILE A 365 -20.43 5.38 -8.25
CA ILE A 365 -20.69 5.98 -6.92
C ILE A 365 -21.37 7.34 -7.07
N LYS A 366 -20.93 8.17 -8.02
CA LYS A 366 -21.54 9.47 -8.33
C LYS A 366 -23.00 9.32 -8.75
N SER A 367 -23.31 8.39 -9.64
CA SER A 367 -24.68 8.18 -10.12
C SER A 367 -25.63 7.80 -8.98
N ARG A 368 -25.17 6.97 -8.03
CA ARG A 368 -25.91 6.62 -6.80
C ARG A 368 -26.11 7.82 -5.87
N GLN A 369 -25.19 8.77 -5.86
CA GLN A 369 -25.25 9.97 -5.01
C GLN A 369 -26.09 11.12 -5.60
N GLN A 370 -26.59 10.99 -6.84
CA GLN A 370 -27.46 11.99 -7.52
C GLN A 370 -26.87 13.41 -7.56
N SER A 371 -25.55 13.55 -7.74
CA SER A 371 -24.90 14.85 -7.90
C SER A 371 -24.86 15.29 -9.36
N ASN A 372 -25.63 16.31 -9.71
CA ASN A 372 -25.77 16.82 -11.09
C ASN A 372 -24.62 17.77 -11.54
N GLY A 373 -23.42 17.63 -10.98
CA GLY A 373 -22.37 18.68 -11.06
C GLY A 373 -21.48 18.69 -12.31
N LEU A 374 -21.39 17.61 -13.10
CA LEU A 374 -20.23 17.38 -13.99
C LEU A 374 -20.56 17.06 -15.47
N LEU A 375 -21.71 17.54 -15.98
CA LEU A 375 -22.24 17.22 -17.32
C LEU A 375 -21.29 17.52 -18.49
N ASN A 376 -20.45 18.56 -18.37
CA ASN A 376 -19.52 18.92 -19.45
C ASN A 376 -18.24 18.06 -19.43
N GLU A 377 -17.73 17.73 -18.24
CA GLU A 377 -16.51 16.91 -18.12
C GLU A 377 -16.78 15.45 -18.48
N SER A 378 -17.99 14.94 -18.22
CA SER A 378 -18.38 13.59 -18.65
C SER A 378 -18.51 13.48 -20.18
N ARG A 379 -18.93 14.56 -20.85
CA ARG A 379 -18.92 14.64 -22.32
C ARG A 379 -17.49 14.66 -22.89
N GLU A 380 -16.60 15.49 -22.33
CA GLU A 380 -15.19 15.53 -22.76
C GLU A 380 -14.46 14.21 -22.50
N LEU A 381 -14.74 13.57 -21.37
CA LEU A 381 -14.22 12.24 -21.06
C LEU A 381 -14.72 11.20 -22.05
N SER A 382 -16.01 11.23 -22.43
CA SER A 382 -16.57 10.32 -23.42
C SER A 382 -15.86 10.44 -24.77
N PHE A 383 -15.55 11.66 -25.21
CA PHE A 383 -14.75 11.88 -26.44
C PHE A 383 -13.31 11.37 -26.33
N LEU A 384 -12.67 11.58 -25.17
CA LEU A 384 -11.34 11.04 -24.91
C LEU A 384 -11.35 9.50 -24.94
N LEU A 385 -12.33 8.87 -24.32
CA LEU A 385 -12.50 7.41 -24.31
C LEU A 385 -12.73 6.88 -25.73
N LEU A 386 -13.59 7.50 -26.52
CA LEU A 386 -13.82 7.17 -27.94
C LEU A 386 -12.53 7.28 -28.78
N SER A 387 -11.68 8.26 -28.49
CA SER A 387 -10.40 8.42 -29.20
C SER A 387 -9.37 7.35 -28.88
N VAL A 388 -9.47 6.76 -27.69
CA VAL A 388 -8.51 5.78 -27.15
C VAL A 388 -9.02 4.34 -27.27
N TYR A 389 -10.31 4.17 -27.58
CA TYR A 389 -10.95 2.90 -27.86
C TYR A 389 -10.40 2.30 -29.16
N GLY A 390 -9.74 1.14 -29.04
CA GLY A 390 -9.11 0.43 -30.17
C GLY A 390 -10.06 -0.50 -30.94
N ALA A 391 -11.29 -0.69 -30.46
CA ALA A 391 -12.24 -1.69 -30.96
C ALA A 391 -11.67 -3.13 -30.99
N THR A 392 -10.80 -3.46 -30.03
CA THR A 392 -10.27 -4.80 -29.81
C THR A 392 -11.05 -5.53 -28.69
N LEU A 393 -10.88 -6.85 -28.58
CA LEU A 393 -11.38 -7.64 -27.45
C LEU A 393 -10.41 -7.61 -26.24
N SER A 394 -9.54 -6.61 -26.15
CA SER A 394 -8.64 -6.45 -25.02
C SER A 394 -9.41 -6.09 -23.74
N GLU A 395 -8.84 -6.44 -22.59
CA GLU A 395 -9.40 -6.10 -21.27
C GLU A 395 -9.60 -4.59 -21.11
N THR A 396 -8.68 -3.80 -21.68
CA THR A 396 -8.72 -2.33 -21.68
C THR A 396 -9.90 -1.81 -22.49
N ASP A 397 -10.12 -2.30 -23.72
CA ASP A 397 -11.22 -1.84 -24.56
C ASP A 397 -12.59 -2.24 -23.99
N LEU A 398 -12.70 -3.41 -23.36
CA LEU A 398 -13.93 -3.83 -22.66
C LEU A 398 -14.28 -2.87 -21.51
N GLU A 399 -13.29 -2.47 -20.71
CA GLU A 399 -13.51 -1.51 -19.61
C GLU A 399 -13.81 -0.10 -20.13
N ILE A 400 -13.19 0.34 -21.23
CA ILE A 400 -13.52 1.61 -21.89
C ILE A 400 -14.99 1.60 -22.36
N PHE A 401 -15.41 0.52 -23.03
CA PHE A 401 -16.78 0.36 -23.50
C PHE A 401 -17.79 0.38 -22.36
N ASN A 402 -17.52 -0.35 -21.27
CA ASN A 402 -18.39 -0.34 -20.09
C ASN A 402 -18.49 1.05 -19.44
N LEU A 403 -17.37 1.76 -19.33
CA LEU A 403 -17.36 3.12 -18.79
C LEU A 403 -18.16 4.10 -19.66
N MET A 404 -18.01 4.02 -20.98
CA MET A 404 -18.79 4.86 -21.90
C MET A 404 -20.30 4.61 -21.76
N ASN A 405 -20.71 3.33 -21.68
CA ASN A 405 -22.12 2.98 -21.48
C ASN A 405 -22.67 3.49 -20.13
N GLU A 406 -21.88 3.44 -19.06
CA GLU A 406 -22.28 3.96 -17.74
C GLU A 406 -22.41 5.49 -17.75
N ILE A 407 -21.57 6.21 -18.49
CA ILE A 407 -21.73 7.67 -18.69
C ILE A 407 -22.99 7.96 -19.53
N GLU A 408 -23.21 7.19 -20.59
CA GLU A 408 -24.36 7.33 -21.49
C GLU A 408 -25.70 7.12 -20.76
N SER A 409 -25.80 6.04 -19.98
CA SER A 409 -27.03 5.64 -19.32
C SER A 409 -27.51 6.63 -18.26
N HIS A 410 -26.59 7.42 -17.68
CA HIS A 410 -26.90 8.33 -16.59
C HIS A 410 -26.94 9.81 -17.01
N GLU A 411 -26.13 10.23 -18.00
CA GLU A 411 -25.90 11.67 -18.25
C GLU A 411 -26.00 12.10 -19.72
N CYS A 412 -25.83 11.20 -20.70
CA CYS A 412 -25.65 11.60 -22.10
C CYS A 412 -26.46 10.74 -23.08
N LYS A 413 -27.57 11.21 -23.65
CA LYS A 413 -28.33 10.48 -24.70
C LYS A 413 -27.68 10.54 -26.10
N THR A 414 -26.44 10.99 -26.20
CA THR A 414 -25.83 11.47 -27.45
C THR A 414 -24.75 10.55 -28.02
N ILE A 415 -24.32 9.49 -27.30
CA ILE A 415 -23.23 8.62 -27.76
C ILE A 415 -23.73 7.66 -28.86
N ALA A 416 -24.96 7.16 -28.77
CA ALA A 416 -25.62 6.42 -29.86
C ALA A 416 -25.72 7.21 -31.19
N GLU A 417 -25.67 8.54 -31.17
CA GLU A 417 -25.61 9.37 -32.39
C GLU A 417 -24.16 9.46 -32.96
N MET A 418 -23.15 9.05 -32.19
CA MET A 418 -21.72 9.18 -32.47
C MET A 418 -20.98 7.84 -32.64
N ASP A 419 -21.70 6.71 -32.72
CA ASP A 419 -21.15 5.36 -32.96
C ASP A 419 -20.21 5.25 -34.18
N HIS A 420 -20.30 6.21 -35.11
CA HIS A 420 -19.45 6.29 -36.31
C HIS A 420 -18.10 7.00 -36.07
N LEU A 421 -17.85 7.58 -34.88
CA LEU A 421 -16.67 8.36 -34.52
C LEU A 421 -15.84 7.65 -33.44
N TRP A 422 -14.89 6.81 -33.86
CA TRP A 422 -13.96 6.10 -32.98
C TRP A 422 -12.50 6.28 -33.43
N GLY A 423 -11.56 6.11 -32.51
CA GLY A 423 -10.13 6.30 -32.75
C GLY A 423 -9.77 7.74 -33.14
N SER A 424 -8.83 7.92 -34.07
CA SER A 424 -8.37 9.27 -34.49
C SER A 424 -9.46 10.15 -35.14
N ALA A 425 -10.60 9.57 -35.55
CA ALA A 425 -11.74 10.31 -36.06
C ALA A 425 -12.48 11.09 -34.97
N ALA A 426 -12.52 10.57 -33.73
CA ALA A 426 -13.14 11.24 -32.59
C ALA A 426 -12.38 12.53 -32.19
N VAL A 427 -11.05 12.55 -32.36
CA VAL A 427 -10.21 13.73 -32.04
C VAL A 427 -10.47 14.90 -33.00
N LYS A 428 -10.87 14.63 -34.25
CA LYS A 428 -11.12 15.66 -35.29
C LYS A 428 -12.48 16.35 -35.15
N TYR A 429 -13.37 15.82 -34.31
CA TYR A 429 -14.71 16.36 -34.09
C TYR A 429 -14.79 17.35 -32.92
N ARG A 430 -13.73 17.41 -32.10
CA ARG A 430 -13.55 18.40 -31.02
C ARG A 430 -13.26 19.78 -31.61
#